data_AF-A0AAD7Y7P1-F1
#
_entry.id   AF-A0AAD7Y7P1-F1
#
_cell.length_a   1.000
_cell.length_b   1.000
_cell.length_c   1.000
_cell.angle_alpha   90.00
_cell.angle_beta   90.00
_cell.angle_gamma   90.00
#
_symmetry.space_group_name_H-M   'P 1'
#
loop_
_entity.id
_entity.type
_entity.pdbx_description
1 polymer ?
#
loop_
_entity_poly.entity_id
_entity_poly.type
_entity_poly.pdbx_seq_one_letter_code
_entity_poly.pdbx_strand_id
1 'polypeptide(L)'
;MSDSKNQKLDSEPSSKKIKIDHENDNGVNDNQLELKDFELEKILNNNTVRKTVCVQGKFKDKSGVALIVLEKNAFTEEVLDNEGYFSVDTELKTFFQNDIYGNYECFPRPSLNGVKTSIIYPATEKHIAKFSQQESHIVLETPQLYEKLTLPHITKEQFNLQWVYNILEGKSEQDRIVYDNKCERDGFVLLPDLKWDGLTKETLYLLAIVRRRGIKSLRDLDESTLPLLKRIRDEGKKKIYEKYKVPASQLRVYLHYQPSFYHLHVHFTYLRHEAPGIYAEKSHLLDTVIDNIEMIGDYYQRATLPFTIREMDNIFNIYETNGHVHRIKPNIENIELIDNNLDSSTKGNVLKLNVEAGEELKLTCANCSNVVSGSNVKFDRILELPTANLDMSEWFCHGHGHSHGHGDALPPTDGVIKPNKSDFLYRLTFFVVNNSNLSDKTNKFNSKREVYHCNRCLAWLGLKDKDTVKLYNSEVKLQQNGTESMVFANKTVQDIHTDDFIYTIEYMTREFNLGFQYTVMCKIVLECTISTTKKQFLLIWVMDKELQVLRNNVDTILSDKIELQSTSVTKILFKVEFCMNEEVESWVSDPGVVTTEISKGMFTNGLAHLQKMSQKVPEYFRNTNGYCVSYLKV
;
A
#
# COMPACT_ATOMS: atom_id res chain seq x y z
N MET A 1 -27.17 -48.89 -55.07
CA MET A 1 -28.01 -47.73 -54.72
C MET A 1 -28.21 -47.72 -53.20
N SER A 2 -28.35 -46.52 -52.65
CA SER A 2 -28.65 -46.10 -51.26
C SER A 2 -27.53 -46.17 -50.19
N ASP A 3 -26.90 -44.99 -50.05
CA ASP A 3 -26.72 -44.20 -48.82
C ASP A 3 -25.60 -44.54 -47.81
N SER A 4 -24.41 -44.02 -48.13
CA SER A 4 -23.33 -43.75 -47.18
C SER A 4 -23.59 -42.44 -46.42
N LYS A 5 -23.56 -42.53 -45.08
CA LYS A 5 -23.75 -41.42 -44.14
C LYS A 5 -22.58 -40.43 -44.17
N ASN A 6 -22.90 -39.15 -44.38
CA ASN A 6 -22.01 -38.00 -44.23
C ASN A 6 -21.49 -37.85 -42.79
N GLN A 7 -20.17 -37.74 -42.67
CA GLN A 7 -19.48 -37.15 -41.51
C GLN A 7 -19.76 -35.64 -41.48
N LYS A 8 -20.24 -35.12 -40.35
CA LYS A 8 -20.24 -33.69 -40.03
C LYS A 8 -19.03 -33.40 -39.14
N LEU A 9 -18.31 -32.33 -39.48
CA LEU A 9 -17.23 -31.74 -38.70
C LEU A 9 -17.75 -31.30 -37.33
N ASP A 10 -17.06 -31.74 -36.28
CA ASP A 10 -17.26 -31.30 -34.91
C ASP A 10 -16.76 -29.86 -34.73
N SER A 11 -17.65 -29.06 -34.14
CA SER A 11 -17.50 -27.66 -33.78
C SER A 11 -16.45 -27.44 -32.69
N GLU A 12 -15.66 -26.37 -32.86
CA GLU A 12 -14.74 -25.82 -31.85
C GLU A 12 -15.41 -25.57 -30.49
N PRO A 13 -14.71 -25.80 -29.36
CA PRO A 13 -15.23 -25.50 -28.04
C PRO A 13 -15.23 -23.98 -27.80
N SER A 14 -16.44 -23.40 -27.81
CA SER A 14 -16.74 -22.02 -27.44
C SER A 14 -16.16 -21.66 -26.07
N SER A 15 -15.22 -20.73 -26.08
CA SER A 15 -14.82 -19.95 -24.91
C SER A 15 -16.02 -19.16 -24.40
N LYS A 16 -16.35 -19.30 -23.11
CA LYS A 16 -17.43 -18.56 -22.46
C LYS A 16 -17.12 -17.06 -22.53
N LYS A 17 -17.92 -16.31 -23.30
CA LYS A 17 -17.94 -14.85 -23.28
C LYS A 17 -18.27 -14.36 -21.88
N ILE A 18 -17.40 -13.52 -21.33
CA ILE A 18 -17.66 -12.74 -20.11
C ILE A 18 -18.87 -11.83 -20.41
N LYS A 19 -19.91 -11.90 -19.57
CA LYS A 19 -21.04 -10.97 -19.63
C LYS A 19 -20.54 -9.59 -19.23
N ILE A 20 -20.71 -8.62 -20.13
CA ILE A 20 -20.54 -7.19 -19.86
C ILE A 20 -21.85 -6.74 -19.19
N ASP A 21 -21.78 -6.37 -17.91
CA ASP A 21 -22.84 -5.58 -17.29
C ASP A 21 -22.75 -4.16 -17.85
N HIS A 22 -23.74 -3.79 -18.65
CA HIS A 22 -23.94 -2.43 -19.12
C HIS A 22 -24.54 -1.62 -17.98
N GLU A 23 -23.69 -0.92 -17.21
CA GLU A 23 -23.98 0.34 -16.52
C GLU A 23 -22.70 0.85 -15.83
N ASN A 24 -21.84 1.52 -16.61
CA ASN A 24 -20.75 2.37 -16.11
C ASN A 24 -20.32 3.32 -17.22
N ASP A 25 -20.88 4.54 -17.22
CA ASP A 25 -20.80 5.52 -18.30
C ASP A 25 -19.48 6.32 -18.36
N ASN A 26 -18.36 5.72 -17.94
CA ASN A 26 -17.01 6.29 -18.11
C ASN A 26 -15.93 5.19 -18.29
N GLY A 27 -16.30 4.05 -18.87
CA GLY A 27 -15.34 3.07 -19.35
C GLY A 27 -14.53 3.63 -20.55
N VAL A 28 -13.43 2.96 -20.91
CA VAL A 28 -12.57 3.26 -22.08
C VAL A 28 -13.30 2.98 -23.40
N ASN A 29 -14.53 3.47 -23.54
CA ASN A 29 -15.39 3.17 -24.67
C ASN A 29 -16.10 4.37 -25.29
N ASP A 30 -15.73 5.61 -24.96
CA ASP A 30 -16.24 6.78 -25.71
C ASP A 30 -15.25 7.94 -25.92
N ASN A 31 -13.95 7.76 -25.67
CA ASN A 31 -12.90 8.67 -26.15
C ASN A 31 -11.61 7.87 -26.41
N GLN A 32 -11.27 7.70 -27.69
CA GLN A 32 -10.09 6.95 -28.12
C GLN A 32 -8.83 7.71 -27.66
N LEU A 33 -8.11 7.18 -26.66
CA LEU A 33 -6.86 7.77 -26.18
C LEU A 33 -5.79 7.60 -27.28
N GLU A 34 -5.37 8.72 -27.88
CA GLU A 34 -4.37 8.72 -28.94
C GLU A 34 -2.98 9.13 -28.42
N LEU A 35 -1.94 8.37 -28.79
CA LEU A 35 -0.57 8.63 -28.33
C LEU A 35 -0.04 10.02 -28.76
N LYS A 36 -0.58 10.61 -29.84
CA LYS A 36 -0.21 11.96 -30.30
C LYS A 36 -0.58 13.06 -29.30
N ASP A 37 -1.56 12.77 -28.44
CA ASP A 37 -2.09 13.68 -27.43
C ASP A 37 -1.49 13.44 -26.04
N PHE A 38 -0.55 12.49 -25.92
CA PHE A 38 0.12 12.21 -24.66
C PHE A 38 1.33 13.13 -24.46
N GLU A 39 1.33 13.84 -23.34
CA GLU A 39 2.41 14.67 -22.85
C GLU A 39 3.19 13.91 -21.78
N LEU A 40 4.40 13.47 -22.15
CA LEU A 40 5.32 12.76 -21.27
C LEU A 40 5.82 13.69 -20.15
N GLU A 41 5.66 13.26 -18.90
CA GLU A 41 6.18 13.97 -17.73
C GLU A 41 7.43 13.29 -17.16
N LYS A 42 7.42 11.96 -17.04
CA LYS A 42 8.48 11.21 -16.36
C LYS A 42 8.63 9.80 -16.92
N ILE A 43 9.87 9.31 -17.00
CA ILE A 43 10.15 7.88 -17.21
C ILE A 43 10.14 7.20 -15.84
N LEU A 44 9.24 6.24 -15.65
CA LEU A 44 9.11 5.52 -14.38
C LEU A 44 10.09 4.36 -14.29
N ASN A 45 10.25 3.59 -15.37
CA ASN A 45 11.15 2.45 -15.42
C ASN A 45 11.59 2.18 -16.87
N ASN A 46 12.87 1.90 -17.09
CA ASN A 46 13.39 1.49 -18.38
C ASN A 46 14.18 0.18 -18.23
N ASN A 47 13.54 -0.94 -18.57
CA ASN A 47 14.16 -2.27 -18.51
C ASN A 47 14.79 -2.62 -19.85
N THR A 48 16.11 -2.46 -19.93
CA THR A 48 16.91 -2.72 -21.14
C THR A 48 17.05 -4.21 -21.46
N VAL A 49 16.77 -5.11 -20.52
CA VAL A 49 16.83 -6.56 -20.75
C VAL A 49 15.55 -7.04 -21.42
N ARG A 50 14.39 -6.75 -20.80
CA ARG A 50 13.06 -7.08 -21.33
C ARG A 50 12.61 -6.20 -22.49
N LYS A 51 13.38 -5.15 -22.80
CA LYS A 51 13.07 -4.16 -23.85
C LYS A 51 11.72 -3.50 -23.60
N THR A 52 11.48 -3.11 -22.35
CA THR A 52 10.24 -2.46 -21.92
C THR A 52 10.50 -1.13 -21.23
N VAL A 53 9.66 -0.14 -21.49
CA VAL A 53 9.68 1.15 -20.77
C VAL A 53 8.29 1.47 -20.24
N CYS A 54 8.21 1.99 -19.02
CA CYS A 54 7.01 2.61 -18.49
C CYS A 54 7.24 4.11 -18.29
N VAL A 55 6.30 4.90 -18.78
CA VAL A 55 6.31 6.35 -18.67
C VAL A 55 5.02 6.86 -18.05
N GLN A 56 5.13 7.96 -17.33
CA GLN A 56 4.03 8.73 -16.76
C GLN A 56 3.85 10.03 -17.54
N GLY A 57 2.60 10.41 -17.75
CA GLY A 57 2.25 11.68 -18.37
C GLY A 57 0.76 11.98 -18.27
N LYS A 58 0.29 12.87 -19.13
CA LYS A 58 -1.12 13.27 -19.23
C LYS A 58 -1.57 13.29 -20.68
N PHE A 59 -2.85 13.01 -20.94
CA PHE A 59 -3.42 13.27 -22.26
C PHE A 59 -3.95 14.71 -22.31
N LYS A 60 -3.82 15.38 -23.46
CA LYS A 60 -4.45 16.68 -23.71
C LYS A 60 -5.95 16.59 -23.44
N ASP A 61 -6.50 17.62 -22.81
CA ASP A 61 -7.92 17.72 -22.44
C ASP A 61 -8.43 16.61 -21.49
N LYS A 62 -7.52 15.92 -20.78
CA LYS A 62 -7.82 14.93 -19.75
C LYS A 62 -7.19 15.34 -18.41
N SER A 63 -7.94 15.18 -17.32
CA SER A 63 -7.50 15.63 -15.98
C SER A 63 -6.70 14.58 -15.20
N GLY A 64 -6.76 13.30 -15.61
CA GLY A 64 -6.09 12.21 -14.92
C GLY A 64 -4.64 11.98 -15.37
N VAL A 65 -3.82 11.39 -14.49
CA VAL A 65 -2.50 10.86 -14.86
C VAL A 65 -2.70 9.63 -15.74
N ALA A 66 -1.81 9.43 -16.72
CA ALA A 66 -1.77 8.24 -17.54
C ALA A 66 -0.39 7.58 -17.44
N LEU A 67 -0.37 6.25 -17.41
CA LEU A 67 0.85 5.46 -17.63
C LEU A 67 0.80 4.80 -18.99
N ILE A 68 1.93 4.83 -19.69
CA ILE A 68 2.10 4.08 -20.95
C ILE A 68 3.24 3.09 -20.74
N VAL A 69 2.97 1.82 -21.01
CA VAL A 69 3.97 0.75 -21.02
C VAL A 69 4.18 0.34 -22.46
N LEU A 70 5.41 0.45 -22.94
CA LEU A 70 5.82 0.03 -24.27
C LEU A 70 6.75 -1.18 -24.13
N GLU A 71 6.43 -2.27 -24.84
CA GLU A 71 7.16 -3.53 -24.82
C GLU A 71 7.42 -4.02 -26.25
N LYS A 72 8.68 -4.32 -26.57
CA LYS A 72 9.01 -4.95 -27.86
C LYS A 72 8.45 -6.38 -27.91
N ASN A 73 7.91 -6.76 -29.06
CA ASN A 73 7.44 -8.12 -29.26
C ASN A 73 8.61 -9.11 -29.41
N ALA A 74 8.41 -10.35 -28.97
CA ALA A 74 9.32 -11.44 -29.26
C ALA A 74 9.24 -11.82 -30.75
N PHE A 75 10.33 -12.37 -31.28
CA PHE A 75 10.32 -12.96 -32.62
C PHE A 75 9.48 -14.24 -32.64
N THR A 76 8.70 -14.45 -33.70
CA THR A 76 7.97 -15.68 -33.96
C THR A 76 8.57 -16.38 -35.17
N GLU A 77 8.54 -17.72 -35.20
CA GLU A 77 9.13 -18.49 -36.31
C GLU A 77 8.44 -18.17 -37.65
N GLU A 78 7.15 -17.86 -37.62
CA GLU A 78 6.32 -17.54 -38.78
C GLU A 78 6.79 -16.31 -39.56
N VAL A 79 7.50 -15.38 -38.92
CA VAL A 79 7.97 -14.14 -39.58
C VAL A 79 9.46 -14.18 -39.94
N LEU A 80 10.14 -15.30 -39.70
CA LEU A 80 11.56 -15.49 -40.00
C LEU A 80 11.75 -16.15 -41.38
N ASP A 81 11.16 -15.55 -42.40
CA ASP A 81 11.23 -16.00 -43.79
C ASP A 81 11.44 -14.82 -44.78
N ASN A 82 11.37 -15.11 -46.08
CA ASN A 82 11.56 -14.13 -47.16
C ASN A 82 10.39 -13.14 -47.31
N GLU A 83 9.25 -13.39 -46.65
CA GLU A 83 8.12 -12.46 -46.61
C GLU A 83 8.16 -11.58 -45.36
N GLY A 84 8.86 -12.03 -44.31
CA GLY A 84 9.10 -11.35 -43.06
C GLY A 84 10.47 -10.64 -42.98
N TYR A 85 11.29 -11.04 -42.01
CA TYR A 85 12.58 -10.38 -41.71
C TYR A 85 13.67 -10.56 -42.77
N PHE A 86 13.56 -11.55 -43.67
CA PHE A 86 14.49 -11.74 -44.78
C PHE A 86 13.94 -11.23 -46.11
N SER A 87 12.89 -10.41 -46.05
CA SER A 87 12.32 -9.76 -47.23
C SER A 87 13.26 -8.73 -47.85
N VAL A 88 13.10 -8.53 -49.16
CA VAL A 88 13.78 -7.50 -49.94
C VAL A 88 13.55 -6.08 -49.43
N ASP A 89 12.47 -5.86 -48.69
CA ASP A 89 12.12 -4.57 -48.09
C ASP A 89 12.79 -4.35 -46.72
N THR A 90 13.56 -5.32 -46.22
CA THR A 90 14.29 -5.16 -44.95
C THR A 90 15.61 -4.44 -45.20
N GLU A 91 15.79 -3.30 -44.53
CA GLU A 91 17.00 -2.51 -44.66
C GLU A 91 17.96 -2.77 -43.48
N LEU A 92 19.26 -2.90 -43.80
CA LEU A 92 20.32 -3.00 -42.80
C LEU A 92 21.22 -1.78 -42.86
N LYS A 93 21.44 -1.14 -41.71
CA LYS A 93 22.42 -0.08 -41.54
C LYS A 93 23.61 -0.61 -40.75
N THR A 94 24.78 -0.65 -41.37
CA THR A 94 26.01 -1.13 -40.73
C THR A 94 26.44 -0.20 -39.60
N PHE A 95 26.62 -0.75 -38.40
CA PHE A 95 27.25 -0.07 -37.27
C PHE A 95 28.76 -0.35 -37.23
N PHE A 96 29.13 -1.62 -37.37
CA PHE A 96 30.53 -2.07 -37.35
C PHE A 96 30.69 -3.33 -38.19
N GLN A 97 31.85 -3.49 -38.82
CA GLN A 97 32.22 -4.72 -39.50
C GLN A 97 33.71 -5.00 -39.31
N ASN A 98 34.04 -6.23 -38.92
CA ASN A 98 35.41 -6.72 -38.82
C ASN A 98 35.47 -8.20 -39.20
N ASP A 99 36.16 -8.49 -40.30
CA ASP A 99 36.25 -9.82 -40.90
C ASP A 99 34.86 -10.44 -41.10
N ILE A 100 34.57 -11.56 -40.43
CA ILE A 100 33.28 -12.27 -40.49
C ILE A 100 32.22 -11.71 -39.54
N TYR A 101 32.55 -10.73 -38.70
CA TYR A 101 31.63 -10.17 -37.71
C TYR A 101 31.08 -8.82 -38.19
N GLY A 102 29.76 -8.74 -38.38
CA GLY A 102 29.05 -7.50 -38.66
C GLY A 102 27.99 -7.20 -37.60
N ASN A 103 27.89 -5.95 -37.18
CA ASN A 103 26.82 -5.44 -36.33
C ASN A 103 26.00 -4.44 -37.15
N TYR A 104 24.69 -4.69 -37.25
CA TYR A 104 23.78 -3.94 -38.10
C TYR A 104 22.54 -3.53 -37.29
N GLU A 105 22.02 -2.34 -37.59
CA GLU A 105 20.69 -1.94 -37.21
C GLU A 105 19.72 -2.38 -38.32
N CYS A 106 18.70 -3.16 -37.95
CA CYS A 106 17.75 -3.77 -38.88
C CYS A 106 16.41 -3.04 -38.85
N PHE A 107 15.92 -2.63 -40.02
CA PHE A 107 14.66 -1.96 -40.25
C PHE A 107 13.76 -2.84 -41.14
N PRO A 108 12.99 -3.78 -40.55
CA PRO A 108 12.07 -4.61 -41.31
C PRO A 108 10.79 -3.83 -41.66
N ARG A 109 9.89 -4.45 -42.43
CA ARG A 109 8.56 -3.89 -42.77
C ARG A 109 7.81 -3.42 -41.51
N PRO A 110 7.08 -2.28 -41.55
CA PRO A 110 6.38 -1.73 -40.38
C PRO A 110 5.43 -2.70 -39.67
N SER A 111 4.82 -3.64 -40.41
CA SER A 111 3.94 -4.68 -39.86
C SER A 111 4.64 -5.61 -38.85
N LEU A 112 5.96 -5.77 -38.94
CA LEU A 112 6.77 -6.61 -38.06
C LEU A 112 7.33 -5.84 -36.85
N ASN A 113 7.28 -4.51 -36.90
CA ASN A 113 7.85 -3.60 -35.90
C ASN A 113 6.82 -3.13 -34.85
N GLY A 114 5.69 -3.82 -34.72
CA GLY A 114 4.69 -3.51 -33.71
C GLY A 114 5.29 -3.48 -32.30
N VAL A 115 4.89 -2.49 -31.50
CA VAL A 115 5.26 -2.36 -30.09
C VAL A 115 4.00 -2.56 -29.26
N LYS A 116 4.02 -3.57 -28.39
CA LYS A 116 2.91 -3.82 -27.48
C LYS A 116 2.79 -2.61 -26.55
N THR A 117 1.64 -1.95 -26.61
CA THR A 117 1.37 -0.71 -25.88
C THR A 117 0.22 -0.95 -24.91
N SER A 118 0.45 -0.70 -23.63
CA SER A 118 -0.60 -0.72 -22.59
C SER A 118 -0.76 0.66 -22.00
N ILE A 119 -1.99 1.16 -21.97
CA ILE A 119 -2.33 2.48 -21.42
C ILE A 119 -3.14 2.26 -20.14
N ILE A 120 -2.72 2.88 -19.05
CA ILE A 120 -3.44 2.88 -17.78
C ILE A 120 -3.90 4.31 -17.54
N TYR A 121 -5.20 4.54 -17.60
CA TYR A 121 -5.80 5.85 -17.39
C TYR A 121 -7.21 5.72 -16.78
N PRO A 122 -7.56 6.50 -15.76
CA PRO A 122 -6.64 7.29 -14.94
C PRO A 122 -5.74 6.37 -14.10
N ALA A 123 -4.45 6.69 -14.05
CA ALA A 123 -3.47 6.01 -13.22
C ALA A 123 -3.50 6.56 -11.79
N THR A 124 -3.54 5.66 -10.81
CA THR A 124 -3.45 5.99 -9.39
C THR A 124 -1.98 5.99 -8.96
N GLU A 125 -1.70 6.53 -7.77
CA GLU A 125 -0.36 6.48 -7.17
C GLU A 125 0.14 5.03 -7.00
N LYS A 126 -0.78 4.07 -6.78
CA LYS A 126 -0.44 2.64 -6.73
C LYS A 126 0.05 2.12 -8.09
N HIS A 127 -0.56 2.57 -9.19
CA HIS A 127 -0.06 2.26 -10.52
C HIS A 127 1.34 2.87 -10.71
N ILE A 128 1.53 4.14 -10.37
CA ILE A 128 2.83 4.82 -10.49
C ILE A 128 3.92 4.06 -9.71
N ALA A 129 3.67 3.75 -8.44
CA ALA A 129 4.62 3.03 -7.58
C ALA A 129 4.94 1.61 -8.09
N LYS A 130 3.94 0.90 -8.65
CA LYS A 130 4.10 -0.44 -9.21
C LYS A 130 4.98 -0.45 -10.47
N PHE A 131 4.86 0.58 -11.31
CA PHE A 131 5.59 0.67 -12.57
C PHE A 131 6.88 1.49 -12.48
N SER A 132 7.14 2.14 -11.34
CA SER A 132 8.40 2.81 -11.05
C SER A 132 9.53 1.82 -10.81
N GLN A 133 10.73 2.18 -11.24
CA GLN A 133 11.95 1.49 -10.86
C GLN A 133 12.11 1.56 -9.34
N GLN A 134 12.36 0.40 -8.73
CA GLN A 134 12.53 0.29 -7.29
C GLN A 134 13.98 -0.05 -6.98
N GLU A 135 14.60 0.74 -6.10
CA GLU A 135 15.90 0.41 -5.56
C GLU A 135 15.80 -0.86 -4.69
N SER A 136 16.76 -1.75 -4.91
CA SER A 136 16.79 -3.07 -4.29
C SER A 136 18.12 -3.28 -3.59
N HIS A 137 18.07 -3.85 -2.40
CA HIS A 137 19.22 -4.07 -1.53
C HIS A 137 19.33 -5.55 -1.20
N ILE A 138 20.56 -6.03 -0.96
CA ILE A 138 20.79 -7.38 -0.46
C ILE A 138 21.03 -7.34 1.06
N VAL A 139 20.31 -8.18 1.78
CA VAL A 139 20.49 -8.39 3.21
C VAL A 139 21.11 -9.75 3.44
N LEU A 140 22.16 -9.81 4.27
CA LEU A 140 22.76 -11.04 4.75
C LEU A 140 22.18 -11.37 6.14
N GLU A 141 21.05 -12.07 6.17
CA GLU A 141 20.34 -12.31 7.41
C GLU A 141 20.96 -13.47 8.20
N THR A 142 21.56 -13.15 9.34
CA THR A 142 22.01 -14.16 10.30
C THR A 142 20.81 -14.74 11.09
N PRO A 143 20.97 -15.89 11.76
CA PRO A 143 19.92 -16.42 12.63
C PRO A 143 19.42 -15.42 13.68
N GLN A 144 20.32 -14.60 14.23
CA GLN A 144 19.96 -13.58 15.22
C GLN A 144 19.12 -12.46 14.61
N LEU A 145 19.38 -12.09 13.35
CA LEU A 145 18.56 -11.10 12.63
C LEU A 145 17.19 -11.67 12.28
N TYR A 146 17.13 -12.94 11.88
CA TYR A 146 15.86 -13.63 11.67
C TYR A 146 14.99 -13.58 12.93
N GLU A 147 15.51 -14.02 14.07
CA GLU A 147 14.77 -14.06 15.34
C GLU A 147 14.34 -12.68 15.85
N LYS A 148 15.21 -11.67 15.69
CA LYS A 148 14.96 -10.32 16.24
C LYS A 148 14.14 -9.42 15.32
N LEU A 149 14.29 -9.56 14.01
CA LEU A 149 13.75 -8.61 13.03
C LEU A 149 12.71 -9.27 12.12
N THR A 150 13.11 -10.32 11.40
CA THR A 150 12.25 -10.94 10.37
C THR A 150 11.10 -11.72 10.97
N LEU A 151 11.34 -12.63 11.91
CA LEU A 151 10.31 -13.49 12.51
C LEU A 151 9.19 -12.67 13.19
N PRO A 152 9.48 -11.63 13.99
CA PRO A 152 8.44 -10.77 14.54
C PRO A 152 7.64 -10.04 13.47
N HIS A 153 8.30 -9.53 12.43
CA HIS A 153 7.64 -8.84 11.31
C HIS A 153 6.70 -9.78 10.54
N ILE A 154 7.20 -10.94 10.11
CA ILE A 154 6.41 -11.88 9.31
C ILE A 154 5.28 -12.51 10.13
N THR A 155 5.40 -12.57 11.46
CA THR A 155 4.32 -13.06 12.34
C THR A 155 3.22 -12.01 12.50
N LYS A 156 3.59 -10.71 12.52
CA LYS A 156 2.64 -9.59 12.60
C LYS A 156 1.94 -9.33 11.27
N GLU A 157 2.65 -9.44 10.15
CA GLU A 157 2.16 -9.09 8.81
C GLU A 157 1.80 -10.33 7.97
N GLN A 158 1.30 -11.42 8.58
CA GLN A 158 0.93 -12.61 7.82
C GLN A 158 -0.25 -12.36 6.87
N PHE A 159 0.01 -12.57 5.58
CA PHE A 159 -1.03 -12.71 4.58
C PHE A 159 -2.01 -13.84 4.93
N ASN A 160 -3.26 -13.66 4.53
CA ASN A 160 -4.27 -14.70 4.68
C ASN A 160 -3.93 -15.92 3.81
N LEU A 161 -3.60 -17.04 4.46
CA LEU A 161 -3.28 -18.33 3.82
C LEU A 161 -4.53 -19.16 3.45
N GLN A 162 -5.75 -18.62 3.60
CA GLN A 162 -6.98 -19.38 3.37
C GLN A 162 -7.07 -19.94 1.95
N TRP A 163 -6.57 -19.23 0.93
CA TRP A 163 -6.54 -19.74 -0.44
C TRP A 163 -5.68 -21.01 -0.57
N VAL A 164 -4.54 -21.07 0.15
CA VAL A 164 -3.69 -22.28 0.23
C VAL A 164 -4.48 -23.42 0.86
N TYR A 165 -5.15 -23.16 1.99
CA TYR A 165 -5.94 -24.17 2.68
C TYR A 165 -7.13 -24.65 1.84
N ASN A 166 -7.77 -23.78 1.07
CA ASN A 166 -8.85 -24.17 0.17
C ASN A 166 -8.38 -25.18 -0.89
N ILE A 167 -7.17 -25.02 -1.43
CA ILE A 167 -6.58 -26.00 -2.36
C ILE A 167 -6.31 -27.33 -1.64
N LEU A 168 -5.65 -27.28 -0.48
CA LEU A 168 -5.26 -28.47 0.28
C LEU A 168 -6.46 -29.27 0.81
N GLU A 169 -7.55 -28.59 1.16
CA GLU A 169 -8.80 -29.15 1.72
C GLU A 169 -9.80 -29.58 0.65
N GLY A 170 -9.50 -29.41 -0.64
CA GLY A 170 -10.39 -29.86 -1.71
C GLY A 170 -11.48 -28.86 -2.12
N LYS A 171 -11.41 -27.60 -1.68
CA LYS A 171 -12.44 -26.58 -1.86
C LYS A 171 -12.29 -25.75 -3.14
N SER A 172 -11.06 -25.56 -3.63
CA SER A 172 -10.77 -24.75 -4.82
C SER A 172 -9.68 -25.35 -5.71
N GLU A 173 -9.70 -25.02 -7.01
CA GLU A 173 -8.68 -25.39 -8.02
C GLU A 173 -8.40 -26.89 -8.19
N GLN A 174 -9.37 -27.74 -7.85
CA GLN A 174 -9.20 -29.20 -7.87
C GLN A 174 -9.03 -29.77 -9.28
N ASP A 175 -9.63 -29.11 -10.28
CA ASP A 175 -9.53 -29.44 -11.70
C ASP A 175 -8.12 -29.21 -12.27
N ARG A 176 -7.33 -28.33 -11.64
CA ARG A 176 -5.97 -27.98 -12.09
C ARG A 176 -4.90 -28.89 -11.52
N ILE A 177 -5.20 -29.68 -10.49
CA ILE A 177 -4.21 -30.49 -9.77
C ILE A 177 -3.56 -31.50 -10.73
N VAL A 178 -2.22 -31.53 -10.72
CA VAL A 178 -1.40 -32.50 -11.46
C VAL A 178 -1.16 -33.75 -10.62
N TYR A 179 -0.91 -33.55 -9.33
CA TYR A 179 -0.67 -34.63 -8.40
C TYR A 179 -1.07 -34.21 -6.99
N ASP A 180 -1.64 -35.15 -6.24
CA ASP A 180 -2.04 -34.92 -4.86
C ASP A 180 -1.64 -36.10 -4.00
N ASN A 181 -0.59 -35.91 -3.21
CA ASN A 181 -0.22 -36.86 -2.16
C ASN A 181 -0.97 -36.49 -0.88
N LYS A 182 -1.87 -37.37 -0.45
CA LYS A 182 -2.76 -37.16 0.71
C LYS A 182 -2.12 -37.37 2.08
N CYS A 183 -0.84 -37.72 2.17
CA CYS A 183 -0.15 -37.86 3.46
C CYS A 183 -0.19 -36.54 4.25
N GLU A 184 -0.67 -36.55 5.49
CA GLU A 184 -0.81 -35.33 6.29
C GLU A 184 0.55 -34.72 6.66
N ARG A 185 1.53 -35.58 6.98
CA ARG A 185 2.85 -35.15 7.45
C ARG A 185 3.81 -34.83 6.29
N ASP A 186 3.87 -35.72 5.31
CA ASP A 186 4.88 -35.67 4.24
C ASP A 186 4.25 -35.55 2.83
N GLY A 187 2.96 -35.20 2.74
CA GLY A 187 2.25 -35.03 1.46
C GLY A 187 2.24 -33.58 0.97
N PHE A 188 1.85 -33.41 -0.29
CA PHE A 188 1.79 -32.13 -0.99
C PHE A 188 0.82 -32.19 -2.17
N VAL A 189 0.37 -31.03 -2.63
CA VAL A 189 -0.41 -30.85 -3.87
C VAL A 189 0.48 -30.15 -4.90
N LEU A 190 0.57 -30.72 -6.10
CA LEU A 190 1.27 -30.16 -7.26
C LEU A 190 0.24 -29.62 -8.26
N LEU A 191 0.35 -28.34 -8.62
CA LEU A 191 -0.57 -27.69 -9.54
C LEU A 191 0.14 -26.60 -10.38
N PRO A 192 -0.39 -26.22 -11.55
CA PRO A 192 0.12 -25.10 -12.35
C PRO A 192 0.10 -23.78 -11.56
N ASP A 193 1.17 -23.00 -11.64
CA ASP A 193 1.21 -21.64 -11.08
C ASP A 193 0.23 -20.72 -11.85
N LEU A 194 -0.26 -19.66 -11.19
CA LEU A 194 -1.15 -18.66 -11.80
C LEU A 194 -0.49 -17.91 -12.98
N LYS A 195 0.84 -17.84 -13.02
CA LYS A 195 1.60 -17.17 -14.08
C LYS A 195 1.71 -18.00 -15.36
N TRP A 196 1.29 -19.27 -15.32
CA TRP A 196 1.39 -20.16 -16.47
C TRP A 196 0.01 -20.44 -17.07
N ASP A 197 -0.06 -20.37 -18.40
CA ASP A 197 -1.28 -20.63 -19.17
C ASP A 197 -1.71 -22.11 -19.16
N GLY A 198 -0.82 -23.00 -18.72
CA GLY A 198 -1.05 -24.45 -18.73
C GLY A 198 -0.90 -25.10 -20.12
N LEU A 199 -0.52 -24.33 -21.13
CA LEU A 199 -0.45 -24.74 -22.54
C LEU A 199 1.00 -24.74 -23.04
N THR A 200 1.73 -23.64 -22.85
CA THR A 200 3.06 -23.46 -23.43
C THR A 200 4.11 -24.17 -22.57
N LYS A 201 4.66 -25.27 -23.08
CA LYS A 201 5.67 -26.09 -22.38
C LYS A 201 6.94 -25.30 -22.06
N GLU A 202 7.28 -24.35 -22.93
CA GLU A 202 8.44 -23.47 -22.86
C GLU A 202 8.44 -22.62 -21.60
N THR A 203 7.25 -22.28 -21.09
CA THR A 203 7.00 -21.42 -19.93
C THR A 203 6.43 -22.21 -18.75
N LEU A 204 6.55 -23.54 -18.77
CA LEU A 204 6.01 -24.41 -17.73
C LEU A 204 6.45 -23.96 -16.34
N TYR A 205 5.45 -23.79 -15.48
CA TYR A 205 5.59 -23.36 -14.09
C TYR A 205 4.54 -24.09 -13.24
N LEU A 206 4.99 -24.93 -12.32
CA LEU A 206 4.16 -25.56 -11.28
C LEU A 206 4.63 -25.19 -9.88
N LEU A 207 3.71 -25.35 -8.94
CA LEU A 207 3.93 -25.14 -7.52
C LEU A 207 3.56 -26.42 -6.77
N ALA A 208 4.43 -26.87 -5.87
CA ALA A 208 4.14 -27.91 -4.89
C ALA A 208 3.87 -27.26 -3.53
N ILE A 209 2.64 -27.37 -3.03
CA ILE A 209 2.20 -26.83 -1.75
C ILE A 209 2.11 -27.98 -0.74
N VAL A 210 2.85 -27.89 0.37
CA VAL A 210 2.90 -28.97 1.36
C VAL A 210 1.62 -29.04 2.19
N ARG A 211 1.24 -30.23 2.66
CA ARG A 211 0.05 -30.41 3.52
C ARG A 211 0.32 -30.02 4.97
N ARG A 212 1.52 -30.31 5.46
CA ARG A 212 1.95 -30.00 6.83
C ARG A 212 1.91 -28.49 7.04
N ARG A 213 1.11 -28.04 8.02
CA ARG A 213 1.01 -26.62 8.38
C ARG A 213 2.17 -26.18 9.27
N GLY A 214 2.40 -24.88 9.31
CA GLY A 214 3.34 -24.26 10.26
C GLY A 214 4.77 -24.13 9.77
N ILE A 215 5.14 -24.76 8.63
CA ILE A 215 6.44 -24.57 7.99
C ILE A 215 6.37 -23.32 7.11
N LYS A 216 7.00 -22.23 7.53
CA LYS A 216 6.87 -20.89 6.93
C LYS A 216 7.81 -20.69 5.76
N SER A 217 9.08 -21.10 5.90
CA SER A 217 10.14 -20.86 4.93
C SER A 217 11.31 -21.82 5.16
N LEU A 218 12.46 -21.56 4.51
CA LEU A 218 13.70 -22.30 4.72
C LEU A 218 14.12 -22.40 6.20
N ARG A 219 13.84 -21.37 7.00
CA ARG A 219 14.22 -21.30 8.43
C ARG A 219 13.58 -22.40 9.29
N ASP A 220 12.46 -22.96 8.84
CA ASP A 220 11.75 -24.05 9.52
C ASP A 220 12.14 -25.45 9.01
N LEU A 221 13.09 -25.54 8.06
CA LEU A 221 13.53 -26.83 7.52
C LEU A 221 14.64 -27.43 8.37
N ASP A 222 14.43 -28.68 8.77
CA ASP A 222 15.36 -29.48 9.57
C ASP A 222 15.36 -30.95 9.10
N GLU A 223 16.12 -31.80 9.78
CA GLU A 223 16.19 -33.24 9.51
C GLU A 223 14.80 -33.91 9.50
N SER A 224 13.85 -33.43 10.32
CA SER A 224 12.48 -33.97 10.38
C SER A 224 11.67 -33.71 9.11
N THR A 225 12.08 -32.73 8.29
CA THR A 225 11.44 -32.35 7.02
C THR A 225 12.04 -33.06 5.80
N LEU A 226 13.20 -33.73 5.93
CA LEU A 226 13.86 -34.42 4.81
C LEU A 226 12.95 -35.40 4.03
N PRO A 227 12.12 -36.25 4.69
CA PRO A 227 11.23 -37.16 3.97
C PRO A 227 10.24 -36.43 3.05
N LEU A 228 9.67 -35.32 3.52
CA LEU A 228 8.78 -34.45 2.75
C LEU A 228 9.51 -33.84 1.55
N LEU A 229 10.71 -33.27 1.76
CA LEU A 229 11.48 -32.60 0.70
C LEU A 229 11.91 -33.57 -0.42
N LYS A 230 12.43 -34.75 -0.05
CA LYS A 230 12.79 -35.81 -1.01
C LYS A 230 11.57 -36.29 -1.79
N ARG A 231 10.43 -36.44 -1.10
CA ARG A 231 9.18 -36.84 -1.75
C ARG A 231 8.69 -35.80 -2.76
N ILE A 232 8.69 -34.52 -2.40
CA ILE A 232 8.35 -33.43 -3.34
C ILE A 232 9.25 -33.50 -4.57
N ARG A 233 10.57 -33.64 -4.37
CA ARG A 233 11.54 -33.77 -5.46
C ARG A 233 11.20 -34.94 -6.39
N ASP A 234 11.08 -36.13 -5.84
CA ASP A 234 11.02 -37.38 -6.60
C ASP A 234 9.65 -37.61 -7.24
N GLU A 235 8.58 -37.46 -6.45
CA GLU A 235 7.20 -37.60 -6.94
C GLU A 235 6.84 -36.43 -7.87
N GLY A 236 7.27 -35.21 -7.56
CA GLY A 236 7.05 -34.03 -8.40
C GLY A 236 7.69 -34.16 -9.77
N LYS A 237 9.00 -34.46 -9.85
CA LYS A 237 9.72 -34.68 -11.12
C LYS A 237 9.06 -35.81 -11.94
N LYS A 238 8.69 -36.92 -11.28
CA LYS A 238 8.01 -38.05 -11.94
C LYS A 238 6.66 -37.63 -12.54
N LYS A 239 5.81 -36.93 -11.78
CA LYS A 239 4.47 -36.53 -12.23
C LYS A 239 4.50 -35.49 -13.34
N ILE A 240 5.46 -34.58 -13.30
CA ILE A 240 5.71 -33.62 -14.38
C ILE A 240 6.14 -34.35 -15.67
N TYR A 241 7.03 -35.34 -15.56
CA TYR A 241 7.41 -36.15 -16.72
C TYR A 241 6.22 -36.93 -17.28
N GLU A 242 5.43 -37.57 -16.43
CA GLU A 242 4.24 -38.34 -16.85
C GLU A 242 3.25 -37.48 -17.66
N LYS A 243 2.93 -36.27 -17.17
CA LYS A 243 1.92 -35.37 -17.76
C LYS A 243 2.45 -34.54 -18.92
N TYR A 244 3.62 -33.92 -18.80
CA TYR A 244 4.13 -32.91 -19.74
C TYR A 244 5.32 -33.38 -20.59
N LYS A 245 5.82 -34.59 -20.36
CA LYS A 245 7.00 -35.16 -21.04
C LYS A 245 8.22 -34.23 -20.94
N VAL A 246 8.41 -33.60 -19.78
CA VAL A 246 9.60 -32.80 -19.44
C VAL A 246 10.54 -33.65 -18.58
N PRO A 247 11.76 -33.97 -19.06
CA PRO A 247 12.76 -34.66 -18.27
C PRO A 247 13.17 -33.86 -17.03
N ALA A 248 13.53 -34.56 -15.95
CA ALA A 248 13.99 -33.94 -14.71
C ALA A 248 15.21 -33.02 -14.89
N SER A 249 16.11 -33.35 -15.82
CA SER A 249 17.30 -32.53 -16.15
C SER A 249 16.97 -31.20 -16.82
N GLN A 250 15.73 -31.02 -17.28
CA GLN A 250 15.23 -29.77 -17.85
C GLN A 250 14.32 -29.01 -16.87
N LEU A 251 14.31 -29.38 -15.60
CA LEU A 251 13.56 -28.69 -14.55
C LEU A 251 14.51 -27.94 -13.61
N ARG A 252 14.19 -26.68 -13.33
CA ARG A 252 14.72 -25.95 -12.17
C ARG A 252 13.72 -26.13 -11.03
N VAL A 253 14.13 -26.79 -9.95
CA VAL A 253 13.29 -27.06 -8.77
C VAL A 253 13.87 -26.33 -7.56
N TYR A 254 13.12 -25.40 -6.98
CA TYR A 254 13.68 -24.45 -6.01
C TYR A 254 12.65 -23.89 -5.03
N LEU A 255 13.14 -23.29 -3.95
CA LEU A 255 12.38 -22.55 -2.95
C LEU A 255 12.80 -21.08 -2.98
N HIS A 256 11.90 -20.18 -2.61
CA HIS A 256 12.22 -18.77 -2.43
C HIS A 256 12.60 -18.43 -0.98
N TYR A 257 13.56 -17.51 -0.82
CA TYR A 257 13.86 -16.83 0.43
C TYR A 257 14.07 -15.32 0.17
N GLN A 258 13.26 -14.41 0.71
CA GLN A 258 11.98 -14.66 1.40
C GLN A 258 10.90 -15.17 0.42
N PRO A 259 9.99 -16.07 0.86
CA PRO A 259 8.89 -16.53 0.04
C PRO A 259 7.81 -15.44 -0.12
N SER A 260 6.97 -15.56 -1.16
CA SER A 260 5.84 -14.64 -1.36
C SER A 260 4.69 -14.85 -0.37
N PHE A 261 4.61 -16.02 0.24
CA PHE A 261 3.69 -16.33 1.34
C PHE A 261 4.32 -17.38 2.26
N TYR A 262 4.06 -17.28 3.56
CA TYR A 262 4.73 -18.07 4.59
C TYR A 262 4.04 -19.41 4.87
N HIS A 263 3.93 -20.23 3.82
CA HIS A 263 3.58 -21.64 3.87
C HIS A 263 4.46 -22.36 2.85
N LEU A 264 5.25 -23.34 3.29
CA LEU A 264 6.29 -23.97 2.47
C LEU A 264 5.73 -24.42 1.12
N HIS A 265 6.39 -23.97 0.06
CA HIS A 265 6.10 -24.33 -1.30
C HIS A 265 7.38 -24.45 -2.12
N VAL A 266 7.34 -25.31 -3.14
CA VAL A 266 8.47 -25.56 -4.04
C VAL A 266 8.04 -25.26 -5.47
N HIS A 267 8.85 -24.47 -6.17
CA HIS A 267 8.64 -24.11 -7.56
C HIS A 267 9.27 -25.16 -8.48
N PHE A 268 8.55 -25.53 -9.53
CA PHE A 268 9.04 -26.36 -10.63
C PHE A 268 8.88 -25.58 -11.92
N THR A 269 9.99 -25.11 -12.49
CA THR A 269 9.96 -24.37 -13.76
C THR A 269 10.79 -25.09 -14.82
N TYR A 270 10.40 -24.94 -16.08
CA TYR A 270 11.25 -25.38 -17.19
C TYR A 270 12.58 -24.61 -17.17
N LEU A 271 13.70 -25.27 -17.43
CA LEU A 271 15.03 -24.70 -17.17
C LEU A 271 15.32 -23.45 -18.04
N ARG A 272 14.87 -23.45 -19.30
CA ARG A 272 15.00 -22.27 -20.19
C ARG A 272 14.01 -21.15 -19.86
N HIS A 273 13.02 -21.39 -19.01
CA HIS A 273 12.08 -20.34 -18.63
C HIS A 273 12.77 -19.38 -17.66
N GLU A 274 12.82 -18.10 -18.03
CA GLU A 274 13.27 -17.00 -17.18
C GLU A 274 12.16 -16.57 -16.22
N ALA A 275 11.74 -17.49 -15.35
CA ALA A 275 10.71 -17.23 -14.37
C ALA A 275 11.13 -16.11 -13.38
N PRO A 276 10.21 -15.28 -12.88
CA PRO A 276 10.54 -14.31 -11.84
C PRO A 276 11.05 -15.00 -10.58
N GLY A 277 12.17 -14.53 -10.03
CA GLY A 277 12.73 -15.01 -8.75
C GLY A 277 13.72 -16.17 -8.82
N ILE A 278 14.18 -16.56 -10.01
CA ILE A 278 15.13 -17.68 -10.24
C ILE A 278 16.60 -17.36 -9.94
N TYR A 279 16.90 -16.14 -9.52
CA TYR A 279 18.27 -15.69 -9.30
C TYR A 279 18.80 -16.14 -7.93
N ALA A 280 20.11 -16.13 -7.75
CA ALA A 280 20.79 -16.73 -6.59
C ALA A 280 20.47 -16.05 -5.26
N GLU A 281 20.11 -14.76 -5.31
CA GLU A 281 19.74 -13.93 -4.17
C GLU A 281 18.31 -14.14 -3.69
N LYS A 282 17.59 -15.13 -4.26
CA LYS A 282 16.23 -15.49 -3.83
C LYS A 282 15.95 -16.99 -3.93
N SER A 283 16.42 -17.66 -4.99
CA SER A 283 16.13 -19.07 -5.23
C SER A 283 17.17 -20.00 -4.61
N HIS A 284 16.69 -21.03 -3.93
CA HIS A 284 17.50 -22.11 -3.37
C HIS A 284 17.08 -23.42 -3.99
N LEU A 285 17.98 -24.08 -4.73
CA LEU A 285 17.70 -25.35 -5.39
C LEU A 285 17.30 -26.41 -4.35
N LEU A 286 16.21 -27.14 -4.59
CA LEU A 286 15.69 -28.14 -3.66
C LEU A 286 16.72 -29.24 -3.37
N ASP A 287 17.46 -29.69 -4.39
CA ASP A 287 18.52 -30.69 -4.22
C ASP A 287 19.60 -30.19 -3.26
N THR A 288 20.09 -28.95 -3.43
CA THR A 288 21.04 -28.34 -2.48
C THR A 288 20.45 -28.15 -1.08
N VAL A 289 19.16 -27.83 -0.97
CA VAL A 289 18.48 -27.70 0.32
C VAL A 289 18.44 -29.03 1.07
N ILE A 290 18.15 -30.13 0.36
CA ILE A 290 18.20 -31.48 0.90
C ILE A 290 19.62 -31.82 1.36
N ASP A 291 20.63 -31.61 0.50
CA ASP A 291 22.03 -31.93 0.80
C ASP A 291 22.53 -31.15 2.03
N ASN A 292 22.17 -29.87 2.15
CA ASN A 292 22.52 -29.04 3.30
C ASN A 292 22.01 -29.63 4.62
N ILE A 293 20.75 -30.09 4.63
CA ILE A 293 20.13 -30.67 5.83
C ILE A 293 20.70 -32.06 6.13
N GLU A 294 21.02 -32.85 5.11
CA GLU A 294 21.68 -34.15 5.30
C GLU A 294 23.08 -34.02 5.89
N MET A 295 23.81 -32.97 5.51
CA MET A 295 25.13 -32.66 6.09
C MET A 295 25.03 -32.11 7.51
N ILE A 296 24.07 -31.21 7.75
CA ILE A 296 23.84 -30.55 9.04
C ILE A 296 22.32 -30.47 9.28
N GLY A 297 21.80 -31.29 10.19
CA GLY A 297 20.35 -31.44 10.41
C GLY A 297 19.60 -30.14 10.76
N ASP A 298 20.30 -29.13 11.31
CA ASP A 298 19.80 -27.80 11.66
C ASP A 298 20.44 -26.67 10.82
N TYR A 299 20.86 -26.97 9.59
CA TYR A 299 21.61 -26.06 8.73
C TYR A 299 20.92 -24.69 8.59
N TYR A 300 19.62 -24.67 8.31
CA TYR A 300 18.90 -23.43 7.99
C TYR A 300 18.60 -22.55 9.21
N GLN A 301 18.65 -23.12 10.41
CA GLN A 301 18.58 -22.37 11.66
C GLN A 301 19.91 -21.68 11.97
N ARG A 302 21.01 -22.09 11.33
CA ARG A 302 22.38 -21.60 11.61
C ARG A 302 22.97 -20.75 10.49
N ALA A 303 22.60 -21.03 9.25
CA ALA A 303 23.15 -20.36 8.09
C ALA A 303 22.75 -18.87 8.04
N THR A 304 23.64 -18.05 7.52
CA THR A 304 23.28 -16.70 7.05
C THR A 304 22.63 -16.84 5.68
N LEU A 305 21.41 -16.31 5.52
CA LEU A 305 20.66 -16.43 4.28
C LEU A 305 20.58 -15.05 3.59
N PRO A 306 21.12 -14.91 2.36
CA PRO A 306 20.94 -13.70 1.59
C PRO A 306 19.50 -13.61 1.08
N PHE A 307 18.92 -12.41 1.10
CA PHE A 307 17.71 -12.13 0.34
C PHE A 307 17.67 -10.67 -0.14
N THR A 308 16.87 -10.41 -1.15
CA THR A 308 16.62 -9.05 -1.65
C THR A 308 15.44 -8.38 -0.95
N ILE A 309 15.60 -7.10 -0.65
CA ILE A 309 14.55 -6.22 -0.15
C ILE A 309 14.49 -4.97 -1.00
N ARG A 310 13.28 -4.47 -1.26
CA ARG A 310 13.07 -3.22 -1.98
C ARG A 310 12.75 -2.13 -0.97
N GLU A 311 13.09 -0.89 -1.28
CA GLU A 311 12.88 0.25 -0.36
C GLU A 311 11.41 0.50 0.00
N MET A 312 10.49 -0.02 -0.79
CA MET A 312 9.04 0.02 -0.58
C MET A 312 8.50 -1.20 0.19
N ASP A 313 9.31 -2.23 0.44
CA ASP A 313 8.89 -3.39 1.22
C ASP A 313 8.86 -3.00 2.71
N ASN A 314 7.79 -3.33 3.45
CA ASN A 314 7.65 -2.96 4.87
C ASN A 314 8.84 -3.42 5.74
N ILE A 315 9.42 -4.58 5.41
CA ILE A 315 10.59 -5.13 6.10
C ILE A 315 11.84 -4.27 5.92
N PHE A 316 11.93 -3.45 4.86
CA PHE A 316 13.08 -2.58 4.61
C PHE A 316 13.31 -1.61 5.76
N ASN A 317 12.24 -0.95 6.22
CA ASN A 317 12.32 0.02 7.32
C ASN A 317 12.86 -0.63 8.61
N ILE A 318 12.58 -1.91 8.85
CA ILE A 318 13.08 -2.65 10.00
C ILE A 318 14.60 -2.84 9.90
N TYR A 319 15.09 -3.25 8.74
CA TYR A 319 16.53 -3.42 8.51
C TYR A 319 17.25 -2.06 8.45
N GLU A 320 16.62 -1.01 7.92
CA GLU A 320 17.16 0.35 7.86
C GLU A 320 17.32 0.94 9.27
N THR A 321 16.27 0.90 10.09
CA THR A 321 16.30 1.45 11.46
C THR A 321 17.29 0.72 12.38
N ASN A 322 17.62 -0.54 12.06
CA ASN A 322 18.64 -1.32 12.76
C ASN A 322 20.04 -1.22 12.11
N GLY A 323 20.21 -0.38 11.09
CA GLY A 323 21.51 -0.07 10.49
C GLY A 323 22.09 -1.15 9.58
N HIS A 324 21.25 -2.04 9.02
CA HIS A 324 21.69 -3.11 8.13
C HIS A 324 21.60 -2.77 6.65
N VAL A 325 20.76 -1.81 6.28
CA VAL A 325 20.65 -1.25 4.94
C VAL A 325 20.48 0.26 5.03
N HIS A 326 20.77 0.96 3.93
CA HIS A 326 20.61 2.40 3.84
C HIS A 326 19.85 2.73 2.58
N ARG A 327 18.80 3.54 2.70
CA ARG A 327 18.07 4.04 1.53
C ARG A 327 19.00 4.85 0.64
N ILE A 328 18.96 4.56 -0.65
CA ILE A 328 19.70 5.33 -1.65
C ILE A 328 18.95 6.64 -1.81
N LYS A 329 19.53 7.73 -1.30
CA LYS A 329 19.05 9.06 -1.67
C LYS A 329 19.29 9.22 -3.17
N PRO A 330 18.30 9.68 -3.94
CA PRO A 330 18.53 9.95 -5.36
C PRO A 330 19.73 10.88 -5.48
N ASN A 331 20.63 10.57 -6.43
CA ASN A 331 21.84 11.35 -6.67
C ASN A 331 21.44 12.77 -7.08
N ILE A 332 21.45 13.71 -6.13
CA ILE A 332 21.37 15.15 -6.37
C ILE A 332 22.82 15.66 -6.41
N GLU A 333 23.63 15.16 -7.33
CA GLU A 333 25.01 15.63 -7.54
C GLU A 333 25.09 17.04 -8.17
N ASN A 334 23.97 17.77 -8.27
CA ASN A 334 23.97 19.17 -8.73
C ASN A 334 23.45 20.18 -7.69
N ILE A 335 23.35 19.80 -6.41
CA ILE A 335 23.04 20.76 -5.33
C ILE A 335 23.91 20.45 -4.10
N GLU A 336 25.23 20.41 -4.27
CA GLU A 336 26.19 20.54 -3.16
C GLU A 336 26.75 21.96 -3.12
N LEU A 337 25.87 22.92 -2.82
CA LEU A 337 26.23 24.12 -2.07
C LEU A 337 25.04 24.42 -1.18
N ILE A 338 25.28 24.48 0.13
CA ILE A 338 24.34 24.77 1.23
C ILE A 338 23.73 23.52 1.87
N ASP A 339 24.46 22.90 2.81
CA ASP A 339 23.99 22.79 4.20
C ASP A 339 25.06 22.12 5.08
N ASN A 340 26.08 22.90 5.45
CA ASN A 340 26.76 22.70 6.72
C ASN A 340 25.88 23.34 7.80
N ASN A 341 25.02 22.54 8.43
CA ASN A 341 24.56 22.67 9.83
C ASN A 341 23.15 22.06 9.96
N LEU A 342 23.07 20.77 10.34
CA LEU A 342 22.04 20.35 11.28
C LEU A 342 22.49 19.09 12.02
N ASP A 343 23.02 19.33 13.22
CA ASP A 343 23.32 18.31 14.21
C ASP A 343 22.05 17.57 14.68
N SER A 344 22.19 16.26 14.77
CA SER A 344 21.58 15.32 15.72
C SER A 344 20.21 15.66 16.35
N SER A 345 19.13 15.03 15.88
CA SER A 345 18.02 14.57 16.74
C SER A 345 17.08 13.55 16.07
N THR A 346 17.60 12.38 15.69
CA THR A 346 16.76 11.22 15.34
C THR A 346 16.24 10.53 16.60
N LYS A 347 15.16 11.08 17.18
CA LYS A 347 14.18 10.34 17.98
C LYS A 347 12.81 10.57 17.35
N GLY A 348 12.19 9.52 16.80
CA GLY A 348 10.84 9.59 16.26
C GLY A 348 9.86 10.00 17.36
N ASN A 349 9.22 11.16 17.22
CA ASN A 349 8.20 11.65 18.15
C ASN A 349 6.92 10.80 18.03
N VAL A 350 6.78 9.84 18.95
CA VAL A 350 5.53 9.17 19.32
C VAL A 350 4.60 10.22 19.95
N LEU A 351 3.30 10.21 19.63
CA LEU A 351 2.29 11.07 20.26
C LEU A 351 2.39 10.92 21.79
N LYS A 352 2.74 12.01 22.50
CA LYS A 352 2.91 11.96 23.96
C LYS A 352 1.54 12.01 24.64
N LEU A 353 1.12 10.89 25.23
CA LEU A 353 -0.07 10.81 26.07
C LEU A 353 0.26 11.24 27.50
N ASN A 354 -0.66 11.99 28.11
CA ASN A 354 -0.64 12.32 29.54
C ASN A 354 -1.57 11.40 30.34
N VAL A 355 -1.92 10.24 29.78
CA VAL A 355 -2.67 9.17 30.44
C VAL A 355 -1.73 7.99 30.62
N GLU A 356 -1.61 7.51 31.86
CA GLU A 356 -0.82 6.33 32.18
C GLU A 356 -1.71 5.18 32.68
N ALA A 357 -1.32 3.95 32.33
CA ALA A 357 -2.09 2.78 32.69
C ALA A 357 -2.09 2.61 34.21
N GLY A 358 -3.29 2.62 34.78
CA GLY A 358 -3.52 2.34 36.17
C GLY A 358 -3.57 3.55 37.11
N GLU A 359 -3.38 4.76 36.59
CA GLU A 359 -3.52 6.01 37.36
C GLU A 359 -4.98 6.46 37.48
N GLU A 360 -5.30 7.07 38.62
CA GLU A 360 -6.61 7.72 38.82
C GLU A 360 -6.60 9.14 38.25
N LEU A 361 -7.59 9.44 37.42
CA LEU A 361 -7.74 10.75 36.79
C LEU A 361 -9.21 11.14 36.70
N LYS A 362 -9.45 12.41 36.35
CA LYS A 362 -10.77 12.92 35.98
C LYS A 362 -10.73 13.51 34.58
N LEU A 363 -11.81 13.30 33.82
CA LEU A 363 -12.02 14.00 32.55
C LEU A 363 -12.81 15.27 32.83
N THR A 364 -12.30 16.43 32.40
CA THR A 364 -12.95 17.74 32.58
C THR A 364 -13.21 18.42 31.25
N CYS A 365 -14.28 19.20 31.16
CA CYS A 365 -14.60 19.99 29.97
C CYS A 365 -13.56 21.11 29.77
N ALA A 366 -12.95 21.20 28.59
CA ALA A 366 -11.93 22.21 28.31
C ALA A 366 -12.44 23.66 28.42
N ASN A 367 -13.74 23.88 28.17
CA ASN A 367 -14.38 25.20 28.20
C ASN A 367 -14.74 25.71 29.61
N CYS A 368 -15.12 24.83 30.55
CA CYS A 368 -15.60 25.26 31.88
C CYS A 368 -15.05 24.48 33.08
N SER A 369 -14.07 23.61 32.82
CA SER A 369 -13.41 22.71 33.79
C SER A 369 -14.36 21.82 34.59
N ASN A 370 -15.60 21.66 34.14
CA ASN A 370 -16.56 20.78 34.80
C ASN A 370 -16.17 19.32 34.61
N VAL A 371 -16.15 18.54 35.68
CA VAL A 371 -15.86 17.10 35.64
C VAL A 371 -16.97 16.37 34.87
N VAL A 372 -16.61 15.68 33.81
CA VAL A 372 -17.53 14.91 32.95
C VAL A 372 -17.40 13.40 33.14
N SER A 373 -16.29 12.92 33.71
CA SER A 373 -16.12 11.54 34.14
C SER A 373 -16.90 11.21 35.42
N GLY A 374 -16.98 9.92 35.78
CA GLY A 374 -17.25 9.50 37.15
C GLY A 374 -16.21 10.02 38.14
N SER A 375 -16.48 9.91 39.45
CA SER A 375 -15.71 10.52 40.54
C SER A 375 -14.18 10.48 40.34
N ASN A 376 -13.59 9.29 40.25
CA ASN A 376 -12.26 9.04 39.68
C ASN A 376 -12.39 7.89 38.67
N VAL A 377 -11.70 7.99 37.53
CA VAL A 377 -11.62 6.92 36.52
C VAL A 377 -10.19 6.44 36.36
N LYS A 378 -10.04 5.16 36.02
CA LYS A 378 -8.76 4.48 35.87
C LYS A 378 -8.83 3.59 34.63
N PHE A 379 -7.79 3.62 33.81
CA PHE A 379 -7.70 2.83 32.59
C PHE A 379 -6.56 1.82 32.71
N ASP A 380 -6.87 0.55 32.45
CA ASP A 380 -5.89 -0.55 32.57
C ASP A 380 -5.15 -0.78 31.25
N ARG A 381 -5.77 -0.41 30.12
CA ARG A 381 -5.22 -0.58 28.78
C ARG A 381 -5.40 0.69 27.96
N ILE A 382 -4.30 1.17 27.40
CA ILE A 382 -4.23 2.37 26.56
C ILE A 382 -3.74 1.93 25.19
N LEU A 383 -4.57 2.07 24.16
CA LEU A 383 -4.29 1.54 22.82
C LEU A 383 -4.64 2.56 21.74
N GLU A 384 -3.80 2.67 20.72
CA GLU A 384 -4.14 3.41 19.52
C GLU A 384 -5.12 2.58 18.65
N LEU A 385 -6.14 3.21 18.09
CA LEU A 385 -7.03 2.55 17.13
C LEU A 385 -6.30 2.23 15.80
N PRO A 386 -6.84 1.42 14.88
CA PRO A 386 -6.31 1.22 13.50
C PRO A 386 -6.77 2.30 12.49
N THR A 387 -5.88 2.94 11.72
CA THR A 387 -6.20 4.10 10.85
C THR A 387 -7.38 3.81 9.93
N ALA A 388 -8.28 4.79 9.72
CA ALA A 388 -9.50 4.59 8.91
C ALA A 388 -9.20 4.29 7.42
N ASN A 389 -7.98 4.60 6.96
CA ASN A 389 -7.45 4.21 5.66
C ASN A 389 -6.96 2.75 5.59
N LEU A 390 -7.13 1.94 6.64
CA LEU A 390 -7.11 0.49 6.48
C LEU A 390 -8.42 0.08 5.81
N ASP A 391 -8.47 0.29 4.51
CA ASP A 391 -9.44 -0.35 3.66
C ASP A 391 -9.16 -1.86 3.70
N MET A 392 -10.03 -2.59 4.38
CA MET A 392 -9.99 -4.05 4.39
C MET A 392 -10.15 -4.65 2.99
N SER A 393 -10.69 -3.91 2.02
CA SER A 393 -10.77 -4.33 0.62
C SER A 393 -9.40 -4.40 -0.06
N GLU A 394 -8.38 -3.73 0.47
CA GLU A 394 -6.98 -3.90 0.02
C GLU A 394 -6.35 -5.25 0.39
N TRP A 395 -7.06 -6.07 1.17
CA TRP A 395 -6.69 -7.45 1.50
C TRP A 395 -7.57 -8.51 0.81
N PHE A 396 -8.61 -8.11 0.07
CA PHE A 396 -9.48 -9.01 -0.66
C PHE A 396 -9.38 -8.75 -2.16
N CYS A 397 -8.97 -9.76 -2.93
CA CYS A 397 -9.01 -9.70 -4.40
C CYS A 397 -10.44 -9.72 -4.99
N HIS A 398 -11.49 -9.60 -4.17
CA HIS A 398 -12.89 -9.66 -4.59
C HIS A 398 -13.79 -8.74 -3.75
N GLY A 399 -14.68 -7.99 -4.43
CA GLY A 399 -15.93 -7.55 -3.82
C GLY A 399 -16.85 -8.76 -3.64
N HIS A 400 -17.43 -8.94 -2.45
CA HIS A 400 -18.44 -9.97 -2.23
C HIS A 400 -19.78 -9.51 -2.83
N GLY A 401 -19.92 -9.69 -4.13
CA GLY A 401 -21.18 -9.58 -4.87
C GLY A 401 -21.59 -10.93 -5.44
N HIS A 402 -22.01 -11.87 -4.58
CA HIS A 402 -22.86 -12.98 -5.03
C HIS A 402 -24.17 -12.96 -4.25
N SER A 403 -25.10 -12.20 -4.81
CA SER A 403 -26.53 -12.37 -4.64
C SER A 403 -26.93 -13.76 -5.17
N HIS A 404 -27.20 -14.69 -4.26
CA HIS A 404 -28.22 -15.71 -4.52
C HIS A 404 -29.53 -15.19 -3.93
N GLY A 405 -30.46 -14.82 -4.81
CA GLY A 405 -31.78 -14.40 -4.40
C GLY A 405 -32.54 -15.53 -3.70
N HIS A 406 -32.97 -15.28 -2.47
CA HIS A 406 -34.38 -15.26 -2.07
C HIS A 406 -34.50 -14.82 -0.60
N GLY A 407 -35.19 -13.68 -0.36
CA GLY A 407 -35.79 -13.33 0.93
C GLY A 407 -35.06 -12.24 1.74
N ASP A 408 -35.69 -11.06 1.77
CA ASP A 408 -35.49 -9.89 2.64
C ASP A 408 -34.61 -10.04 3.90
N ALA A 409 -33.44 -9.36 3.89
CA ALA A 409 -32.85 -8.55 4.97
C ALA A 409 -31.31 -8.45 4.80
N LEU A 410 -30.78 -7.23 4.71
CA LEU A 410 -29.33 -6.94 4.76
C LEU A 410 -28.73 -7.44 6.10
N PRO A 411 -27.60 -8.18 6.12
CA PRO A 411 -26.87 -8.43 7.35
C PRO A 411 -25.98 -7.21 7.70
N PRO A 412 -25.86 -6.83 8.99
CA PRO A 412 -25.15 -5.62 9.41
C PRO A 412 -23.63 -5.82 9.40
N THR A 413 -22.92 -4.79 8.95
CA THR A 413 -21.46 -4.60 9.06
C THR A 413 -21.08 -4.29 10.51
N ASP A 414 -20.83 -5.30 11.35
CA ASP A 414 -20.39 -5.11 12.75
C ASP A 414 -19.04 -5.83 12.98
N GLY A 415 -17.96 -5.25 12.44
CA GLY A 415 -16.56 -5.63 12.69
C GLY A 415 -15.83 -4.68 13.65
N VAL A 416 -16.56 -3.97 14.52
CA VAL A 416 -15.99 -2.95 15.41
C VAL A 416 -15.43 -3.62 16.68
N ILE A 417 -14.16 -3.36 17.00
CA ILE A 417 -13.53 -3.73 18.27
C ILE A 417 -14.40 -3.18 19.41
N LYS A 418 -15.02 -4.06 20.22
CA LYS A 418 -15.81 -3.62 21.38
C LYS A 418 -14.87 -3.25 22.55
N PRO A 419 -14.78 -1.97 22.96
CA PRO A 419 -13.88 -1.56 24.04
C PRO A 419 -14.38 -2.09 25.38
N ASN A 420 -13.47 -2.63 26.20
CA ASN A 420 -13.78 -2.98 27.58
C ASN A 420 -13.98 -1.72 28.43
N LYS A 421 -14.56 -1.88 29.63
CA LYS A 421 -14.87 -0.76 30.53
C LYS A 421 -13.63 0.05 30.95
N SER A 422 -12.48 -0.60 31.11
CA SER A 422 -11.22 0.04 31.50
C SER A 422 -10.30 0.39 30.32
N ASP A 423 -10.80 0.35 29.09
CA ASP A 423 -9.99 0.68 27.91
C ASP A 423 -10.02 2.17 27.60
N PHE A 424 -8.85 2.70 27.27
CA PHE A 424 -8.65 4.02 26.70
C PHE A 424 -8.13 3.85 25.27
N LEU A 425 -9.01 4.01 24.27
CA LEU A 425 -8.64 3.88 22.87
C LEU A 425 -8.42 5.27 22.29
N TYR A 426 -7.32 5.53 21.58
CA TYR A 426 -7.03 6.88 21.11
C TYR A 426 -6.62 6.95 19.63
N ARG A 427 -6.69 8.19 19.14
CA ARG A 427 -6.36 8.65 17.79
C ARG A 427 -5.72 10.03 17.90
N LEU A 428 -5.24 10.53 16.76
CA LEU A 428 -4.55 11.81 16.67
C LEU A 428 -5.38 13.01 17.18
N THR A 429 -6.72 12.96 17.06
CA THR A 429 -7.62 14.09 17.32
C THR A 429 -8.69 13.79 18.37
N PHE A 430 -8.87 12.51 18.74
CA PHE A 430 -9.90 12.05 19.65
C PHE A 430 -9.48 10.80 20.42
N PHE A 431 -10.24 10.47 21.46
CA PHE A 431 -10.14 9.22 22.19
C PHE A 431 -11.54 8.66 22.48
N VAL A 432 -11.63 7.37 22.71
CA VAL A 432 -12.87 6.62 22.92
C VAL A 432 -12.78 5.93 24.28
N VAL A 433 -13.79 6.16 25.10
CA VAL A 433 -13.94 5.54 26.42
C VAL A 433 -15.32 4.91 26.55
N ASN A 434 -15.44 3.89 27.41
CA ASN A 434 -16.76 3.32 27.71
C ASN A 434 -17.65 4.33 28.44
N ASN A 435 -18.94 4.35 28.11
CA ASN A 435 -19.91 5.30 28.67
C ASN A 435 -20.05 5.18 30.20
N SER A 436 -19.75 4.01 30.77
CA SER A 436 -19.77 3.81 32.23
C SER A 436 -18.70 4.63 32.98
N ASN A 437 -17.65 5.09 32.30
CA ASN A 437 -16.63 5.99 32.87
C ASN A 437 -17.10 7.44 32.93
N LEU A 438 -18.20 7.77 32.27
CA LEU A 438 -18.74 9.11 32.21
C LEU A 438 -19.87 9.29 33.22
N SER A 439 -20.13 10.53 33.62
CA SER A 439 -21.18 10.91 34.57
C SER A 439 -22.61 10.73 34.02
N ASP A 440 -22.76 10.04 32.90
CA ASP A 440 -24.00 9.80 32.18
C ASP A 440 -25.13 9.20 33.04
N LYS A 441 -24.79 8.36 34.03
CA LYS A 441 -25.77 7.83 35.01
C LYS A 441 -26.42 8.91 35.86
N THR A 442 -25.77 10.06 36.01
CA THR A 442 -26.26 11.24 36.76
C THR A 442 -26.77 12.35 35.85
N ASN A 443 -26.51 12.28 34.53
CA ASN A 443 -26.85 13.32 33.57
C ASN A 443 -27.91 12.86 32.55
N LYS A 444 -29.19 13.06 32.87
CA LYS A 444 -30.33 12.76 31.98
C LYS A 444 -30.31 13.52 30.64
N PHE A 445 -29.52 14.59 30.51
CA PHE A 445 -29.44 15.39 29.29
C PHE A 445 -28.76 14.64 28.15
N ASN A 446 -27.68 13.90 28.46
CA ASN A 446 -26.91 13.16 27.45
C ASN A 446 -27.56 11.81 27.11
N SER A 447 -28.39 11.22 27.98
CA SER A 447 -28.86 9.82 27.84
C SER A 447 -29.63 9.51 26.57
N LYS A 448 -30.22 10.51 25.89
CA LYS A 448 -31.02 10.35 24.66
C LYS A 448 -30.41 11.00 23.42
N ARG A 449 -29.21 11.58 23.52
CA ARG A 449 -28.57 12.34 22.44
C ARG A 449 -27.35 11.60 21.92
N GLU A 450 -27.18 11.59 20.61
CA GLU A 450 -25.95 11.10 19.95
C GLU A 450 -24.74 11.99 20.27
N VAL A 451 -24.96 13.28 20.50
CA VAL A 451 -23.90 14.21 20.87
C VAL A 451 -23.70 14.22 22.39
N TYR A 452 -22.45 14.02 22.83
CA TYR A 452 -22.06 14.14 24.22
C TYR A 452 -21.75 15.58 24.59
N HIS A 453 -22.55 16.18 25.47
CA HIS A 453 -22.38 17.56 25.92
C HIS A 453 -21.82 17.62 27.34
N CYS A 454 -21.11 18.71 27.63
CA CYS A 454 -20.85 19.11 29.00
C CYS A 454 -22.18 19.44 29.71
N ASN A 455 -22.42 18.84 30.87
CA ASN A 455 -23.62 19.09 31.69
C ASN A 455 -23.68 20.47 32.33
N ARG A 456 -22.59 21.26 32.28
CA ARG A 456 -22.55 22.62 32.84
C ARG A 456 -22.71 23.70 31.78
N CYS A 457 -21.83 23.72 30.79
CA CYS A 457 -21.80 24.77 29.77
C CYS A 457 -22.41 24.35 28.43
N LEU A 458 -22.88 23.10 28.30
CA LEU A 458 -23.42 22.54 27.07
C LEU A 458 -22.44 22.54 25.89
N ALA A 459 -21.13 22.68 26.14
CA ALA A 459 -20.11 22.50 25.11
C ALA A 459 -20.19 21.08 24.53
N TRP A 460 -20.01 20.99 23.21
CA TRP A 460 -19.96 19.73 22.49
C TRP A 460 -18.60 19.08 22.71
N LEU A 461 -18.56 17.95 23.42
CA LEU A 461 -17.29 17.27 23.75
C LEU A 461 -17.01 16.08 22.85
N GLY A 462 -18.05 15.46 22.29
CA GLY A 462 -17.90 14.23 21.54
C GLY A 462 -19.18 13.63 20.98
N LEU A 463 -19.08 12.39 20.51
CA LEU A 463 -20.15 11.60 19.91
C LEU A 463 -20.30 10.27 20.66
N LYS A 464 -21.54 9.84 20.86
CA LYS A 464 -21.89 8.55 21.45
C LYS A 464 -22.08 7.52 20.37
N ASP A 465 -21.56 6.33 20.61
CA ASP A 465 -21.81 5.14 19.80
C ASP A 465 -22.01 3.93 20.70
N LYS A 466 -23.22 3.36 20.69
CA LYS A 466 -23.66 2.22 21.52
C LYS A 466 -23.23 2.38 22.99
N ASP A 467 -22.21 1.64 23.43
CA ASP A 467 -21.70 1.60 24.81
C ASP A 467 -20.50 2.52 25.06
N THR A 468 -20.10 3.32 24.05
CA THR A 468 -18.86 4.11 24.05
C THR A 468 -19.12 5.56 23.71
N VAL A 469 -18.18 6.42 24.08
CA VAL A 469 -18.19 7.84 23.74
C VAL A 469 -16.83 8.23 23.18
N LYS A 470 -16.84 8.74 21.96
CA LYS A 470 -15.70 9.39 21.29
C LYS A 470 -15.64 10.84 21.73
N LEU A 471 -14.57 11.23 22.43
CA LEU A 471 -14.32 12.59 22.93
C LEU A 471 -13.15 13.20 22.16
N TYR A 472 -13.29 14.47 21.74
CA TYR A 472 -12.23 15.17 21.03
C TYR A 472 -11.18 15.74 22.00
N ASN A 473 -9.90 15.64 21.65
CA ASN A 473 -8.78 16.09 22.50
C ASN A 473 -8.88 17.57 22.87
N SER A 474 -9.21 18.40 21.88
CA SER A 474 -9.30 19.84 22.07
C SER A 474 -10.50 20.29 22.91
N GLU A 475 -11.44 19.39 23.22
CA GLU A 475 -12.65 19.70 23.99
C GLU A 475 -12.62 19.14 25.42
N VAL A 476 -11.67 18.24 25.73
CA VAL A 476 -11.59 17.54 27.03
C VAL A 476 -10.17 17.57 27.59
N LYS A 477 -10.07 17.88 28.89
CA LYS A 477 -8.84 17.90 29.67
C LYS A 477 -8.80 16.73 30.65
N LEU A 478 -7.60 16.41 31.11
CA LEU A 478 -7.34 15.55 32.25
C LEU A 478 -7.12 16.40 33.49
N GLN A 479 -7.61 15.93 34.63
CA GLN A 479 -7.25 16.46 35.93
C GLN A 479 -6.67 15.33 36.80
N GLN A 480 -5.40 15.46 37.16
CA GLN A 480 -4.66 14.54 38.02
C GLN A 480 -3.99 15.35 39.13
N ASN A 481 -4.10 14.91 40.40
CA ASN A 481 -3.46 15.56 41.56
C ASN A 481 -3.70 17.08 41.66
N GLY A 482 -4.85 17.57 41.18
CA GLY A 482 -5.19 19.00 41.19
C GLY A 482 -4.63 19.82 40.01
N THR A 483 -3.80 19.21 39.16
CA THR A 483 -3.29 19.82 37.92
C THR A 483 -4.14 19.43 36.71
N GLU A 484 -4.43 20.40 35.84
CA GLU A 484 -5.11 20.15 34.55
C GLU A 484 -4.09 20.05 33.42
N SER A 485 -4.25 19.05 32.54
CA SER A 485 -3.44 18.84 31.34
C SER A 485 -4.32 18.41 30.17
N MET A 486 -3.81 18.53 28.94
CA MET A 486 -4.49 17.94 27.78
C MET A 486 -4.27 16.43 27.75
N VAL A 487 -5.13 15.69 27.06
CA VAL A 487 -5.04 14.23 26.99
C VAL A 487 -3.77 13.78 26.27
N PHE A 488 -3.49 14.41 25.14
CA PHE A 488 -2.20 14.35 24.45
C PHE A 488 -1.80 15.75 23.99
N ALA A 489 -0.50 16.04 24.00
CA ALA A 489 0.02 17.37 23.70
C ALA A 489 1.29 17.29 22.84
N ASN A 490 1.36 18.17 21.82
CA ASN A 490 2.51 18.30 20.94
C ASN A 490 3.43 19.46 21.36
N LYS A 491 2.89 20.61 21.80
CA LYS A 491 3.60 21.78 22.36
C LYS A 491 2.69 22.58 23.31
N THR A 492 3.27 23.42 24.18
CA THR A 492 2.56 24.38 25.04
C THR A 492 2.39 25.73 24.32
N VAL A 493 1.18 26.04 23.83
CA VAL A 493 0.88 27.30 23.11
C VAL A 493 -0.58 27.77 23.38
N GLN A 494 -0.88 29.03 23.03
CA GLN A 494 -2.05 29.86 23.38
C GLN A 494 -3.41 29.45 22.76
N ASP A 495 -3.47 28.68 21.66
CA ASP A 495 -4.71 28.22 21.02
C ASP A 495 -4.64 26.76 20.56
N ILE A 496 -5.12 25.86 21.44
CA ILE A 496 -5.08 24.42 21.20
C ILE A 496 -5.77 23.99 19.90
N HIS A 497 -6.86 24.65 19.49
CA HIS A 497 -7.61 24.19 18.32
C HIS A 497 -6.78 24.38 17.05
N THR A 498 -6.06 25.49 16.95
CA THR A 498 -5.16 25.77 15.83
C THR A 498 -3.90 24.91 15.89
N ASP A 499 -3.33 24.70 17.07
CA ASP A 499 -2.13 23.88 17.23
C ASP A 499 -2.38 22.39 16.93
N ASP A 500 -3.47 21.82 17.45
CA ASP A 500 -3.90 20.46 17.14
C ASP A 500 -4.20 20.32 15.64
N PHE A 501 -4.80 21.35 15.03
CA PHE A 501 -5.06 21.41 13.58
C PHE A 501 -3.78 21.32 12.75
N ILE A 502 -2.80 22.19 13.03
CA ILE A 502 -1.52 22.22 12.32
C ILE A 502 -0.80 20.88 12.53
N TYR A 503 -0.71 20.41 13.78
CA TYR A 503 -0.04 19.16 14.09
C TYR A 503 -0.71 17.97 13.41
N THR A 504 -2.04 17.94 13.35
CA THR A 504 -2.79 16.88 12.67
C THR A 504 -2.39 16.80 11.21
N ILE A 505 -2.34 17.94 10.52
CA ILE A 505 -1.95 18.00 9.11
C ILE A 505 -0.48 17.58 8.94
N GLU A 506 0.44 18.08 9.76
CA GLU A 506 1.86 17.72 9.70
C GLU A 506 2.09 16.23 9.95
N TYR A 507 1.43 15.67 10.96
CA TYR A 507 1.53 14.26 11.31
C TYR A 507 0.97 13.39 10.19
N MET A 508 -0.23 13.69 9.69
CA MET A 508 -0.84 12.94 8.56
C MET A 508 0.02 13.05 7.29
N THR A 509 0.59 14.23 7.03
CA THR A 509 1.51 14.47 5.90
C THR A 509 2.82 13.69 6.02
N ARG A 510 3.28 13.42 7.25
CA ARG A 510 4.48 12.63 7.53
C ARG A 510 4.21 11.12 7.51
N GLU A 511 3.12 10.66 8.10
CA GLU A 511 2.69 9.25 8.02
C GLU A 511 2.49 8.83 6.56
N PHE A 512 1.94 9.73 5.74
CA PHE A 512 1.83 9.51 4.29
C PHE A 512 3.20 9.27 3.63
N ASN A 513 4.26 9.97 4.07
CA ASN A 513 5.63 9.76 3.57
C ASN A 513 6.26 8.44 4.00
N LEU A 514 5.78 7.79 5.07
CA LEU A 514 6.30 6.49 5.52
C LEU A 514 5.75 5.32 4.68
N GLY A 515 4.61 5.51 4.00
CA GLY A 515 4.01 4.52 3.09
C GLY A 515 4.18 4.81 1.59
N PHE A 516 4.36 6.08 1.19
CA PHE A 516 4.43 6.50 -0.21
C PHE A 516 5.49 7.60 -0.40
N GLN A 517 6.76 7.22 -0.63
CA GLN A 517 7.88 8.17 -0.65
C GLN A 517 8.03 9.04 -1.92
N TYR A 518 7.09 9.01 -2.87
CA TYR A 518 7.24 9.74 -4.14
C TYR A 518 6.12 10.75 -4.46
N THR A 519 5.10 10.87 -3.60
CA THR A 519 4.10 11.91 -3.73
C THR A 519 4.59 13.20 -3.08
N VAL A 520 5.00 14.17 -3.90
CA VAL A 520 5.29 15.55 -3.46
C VAL A 520 4.04 16.19 -2.83
N MET A 521 2.85 15.67 -3.18
CA MET A 521 1.57 16.22 -2.78
C MET A 521 0.72 15.22 -1.96
N CYS A 522 0.18 15.68 -0.83
CA CYS A 522 -0.64 14.85 0.08
C CYS A 522 -2.06 15.42 0.14
N LYS A 523 -3.08 14.59 -0.05
CA LYS A 523 -4.49 14.98 0.10
C LYS A 523 -5.03 14.49 1.44
N ILE A 524 -5.68 15.38 2.16
CA ILE A 524 -6.23 15.15 3.50
C ILE A 524 -7.68 15.60 3.51
N VAL A 525 -8.56 14.78 4.08
CA VAL A 525 -9.96 15.13 4.34
C VAL A 525 -10.16 15.21 5.84
N LEU A 526 -10.51 16.40 6.33
CA LEU A 526 -10.91 16.57 7.74
C LEU A 526 -12.43 16.62 7.81
N GLU A 527 -13.02 15.62 8.47
CA GLU A 527 -14.47 15.52 8.66
C GLU A 527 -14.89 16.17 9.98
N CYS A 528 -15.86 17.07 9.93
CA CYS A 528 -16.46 17.68 11.12
C CYS A 528 -17.96 17.42 11.16
N THR A 529 -18.43 16.76 12.21
CA THR A 529 -19.86 16.55 12.45
C THR A 529 -20.47 17.80 13.09
N ILE A 530 -21.51 18.37 12.49
CA ILE A 530 -22.15 19.62 12.93
C ILE A 530 -23.53 19.36 13.53
N SER A 531 -24.19 18.30 13.08
CA SER A 531 -25.42 17.76 13.67
C SER A 531 -25.46 16.26 13.42
N THR A 532 -26.43 15.56 14.01
CA THR A 532 -26.63 14.12 13.84
C THR A 532 -26.74 13.67 12.39
N THR A 533 -27.09 14.57 11.47
CA THR A 533 -27.31 14.29 10.04
C THR A 533 -26.43 15.12 9.10
N LYS A 534 -25.62 16.06 9.60
CA LYS A 534 -24.83 16.97 8.75
C LYS A 534 -23.36 16.93 9.13
N LYS A 535 -22.53 16.68 8.12
CA LYS A 535 -21.07 16.77 8.15
C LYS A 535 -20.60 17.91 7.24
N GLN A 536 -19.52 18.56 7.65
CA GLN A 536 -18.69 19.44 6.83
C GLN A 536 -17.35 18.76 6.58
N PHE A 537 -16.74 19.09 5.44
CA PHE A 537 -15.48 18.54 5.01
C PHE A 537 -14.52 19.68 4.69
N LEU A 538 -13.30 19.59 5.19
CA LEU A 538 -12.20 20.45 4.78
C LEU A 538 -11.24 19.60 3.95
N LEU A 539 -11.26 19.82 2.65
CA LEU A 539 -10.37 19.21 1.68
C LEU A 539 -9.06 19.99 1.71
N ILE A 540 -7.94 19.33 2.00
CA ILE A 540 -6.61 19.94 2.05
C ILE A 540 -5.70 19.19 1.09
N TRP A 541 -5.08 19.93 0.17
CA TRP A 541 -4.04 19.42 -0.70
C TRP A 541 -2.71 20.08 -0.34
N VAL A 542 -1.81 19.34 0.30
CA VAL A 542 -0.45 19.79 0.57
C VAL A 542 0.32 19.78 -0.74
N MET A 543 0.83 20.94 -1.16
CA MET A 543 1.46 21.13 -2.47
C MET A 543 2.98 21.09 -2.40
N ASP A 544 3.56 21.76 -1.40
CA ASP A 544 4.99 21.82 -1.16
C ASP A 544 5.21 21.89 0.35
N LYS A 545 5.99 20.95 0.89
CA LYS A 545 6.20 20.81 2.34
C LYS A 545 7.25 21.79 2.85
N GLU A 546 8.21 22.15 2.00
CA GLU A 546 9.42 22.87 2.38
C GLU A 546 9.70 24.07 1.46
N LEU A 547 8.63 24.73 0.99
CA LEU A 547 8.73 25.88 0.11
C LEU A 547 9.59 26.96 0.77
N GLN A 548 10.73 27.27 0.15
CA GLN A 548 11.61 28.33 0.61
C GLN A 548 10.97 29.68 0.28
N VAL A 549 10.75 30.50 1.30
CA VAL A 549 10.26 31.87 1.18
C VAL A 549 11.22 32.84 1.86
N LEU A 550 11.40 34.00 1.25
CA LEU A 550 12.20 35.08 1.82
C LEU A 550 11.30 35.98 2.65
N ARG A 551 11.64 36.15 3.94
CA ARG A 551 10.85 36.95 4.90
C ARG A 551 11.69 38.07 5.51
N ASN A 552 11.10 39.24 5.62
CA ASN A 552 11.63 40.29 6.50
C ASN A 552 11.14 40.03 7.94
N ASN A 553 12.07 39.91 8.88
CA ASN A 553 11.76 39.69 10.30
C ASN A 553 11.73 40.99 11.11
N VAL A 554 11.85 42.15 10.46
CA VAL A 554 11.81 43.48 11.10
C VAL A 554 10.48 44.17 10.77
N ASP A 555 9.69 44.49 11.79
CA ASP A 555 8.37 45.14 11.65
C ASP A 555 8.46 46.61 11.16
N THR A 556 9.65 47.21 11.19
CA THR A 556 9.88 48.62 10.83
C THR A 556 11.02 48.75 9.83
N ILE A 557 10.72 49.23 8.62
CA ILE A 557 11.73 49.51 7.59
C ILE A 557 12.37 50.85 7.93
N LEU A 558 13.52 50.81 8.60
CA LEU A 558 14.26 52.00 9.06
C LEU A 558 15.36 52.46 8.07
N SER A 559 15.58 51.72 6.98
CA SER A 559 16.60 52.03 5.97
C SER A 559 16.15 51.64 4.57
N ASP A 560 16.81 52.17 3.54
CA ASP A 560 16.59 51.83 2.12
C ASP A 560 16.98 50.37 1.77
N LYS A 561 17.50 49.61 2.74
CA LYS A 561 17.83 48.20 2.62
C LYS A 561 16.94 47.36 3.54
N ILE A 562 16.35 46.31 2.97
CA ILE A 562 15.53 45.33 3.67
C ILE A 562 16.31 44.03 3.76
N GLU A 563 16.49 43.51 4.97
CA GLU A 563 17.10 42.20 5.20
C GLU A 563 16.04 41.10 5.07
N LEU A 564 16.33 40.10 4.23
CA LEU A 564 15.44 38.97 3.99
C LEU A 564 16.11 37.69 4.47
N GLN A 565 15.39 36.92 5.28
CA GLN A 565 15.81 35.62 5.78
C GLN A 565 15.05 34.52 5.06
N SER A 566 15.75 33.47 4.63
CA SER A 566 15.11 32.27 4.08
C SER A 566 14.40 31.52 5.20
N THR A 567 13.14 31.15 4.96
CA THR A 567 12.35 30.32 5.88
C THR A 567 11.60 29.29 5.05
N SER A 568 11.49 28.07 5.56
CA SER A 568 10.73 27.00 4.92
C SER A 568 9.28 27.02 5.41
N VAL A 569 8.32 26.98 4.48
CA VAL A 569 6.88 26.95 4.79
C VAL A 569 6.18 25.83 4.03
N THR A 570 5.11 25.29 4.60
CA THR A 570 4.28 24.30 3.92
C THR A 570 3.16 24.99 3.16
N LYS A 571 3.17 24.92 1.83
CA LYS A 571 2.13 25.46 0.95
C LYS A 571 1.02 24.43 0.77
N ILE A 572 -0.22 24.87 0.91
CA ILE A 572 -1.41 24.02 0.78
C ILE A 572 -2.47 24.69 -0.10
N LEU A 573 -3.34 23.88 -0.69
CA LEU A 573 -4.65 24.27 -1.18
C LEU A 573 -5.69 23.77 -0.20
N PHE A 574 -6.75 24.54 0.04
CA PHE A 574 -7.86 24.07 0.85
C PHE A 574 -9.22 24.47 0.26
N LYS A 575 -10.23 23.64 0.50
CA LYS A 575 -11.62 23.88 0.10
C LYS A 575 -12.57 23.36 1.16
N VAL A 576 -13.62 24.12 1.44
CA VAL A 576 -14.66 23.76 2.41
C VAL A 576 -15.88 23.25 1.66
N GLU A 577 -16.36 22.08 2.04
CA GLU A 577 -17.59 21.50 1.53
C GLU A 577 -18.59 21.26 2.67
N PHE A 578 -19.85 21.63 2.41
CA PHE A 578 -20.90 21.68 3.44
C PHE A 578 -21.76 20.42 3.52
N CYS A 579 -21.52 19.47 2.63
CA CYS A 579 -22.19 18.19 2.54
C CYS A 579 -21.30 17.16 1.82
N MET A 580 -21.70 15.90 1.86
CA MET A 580 -21.13 14.87 0.99
C MET A 580 -21.57 15.19 -0.45
N ASN A 581 -20.61 15.51 -1.32
CA ASN A 581 -20.84 15.79 -2.75
C ASN A 581 -19.88 14.92 -3.58
N GLU A 582 -20.02 14.93 -4.90
CA GLU A 582 -19.19 14.08 -5.79
C GLU A 582 -17.68 14.25 -5.57
N GLU A 583 -17.21 15.46 -5.26
CA GLU A 583 -15.79 15.72 -5.01
C GLU A 583 -15.33 15.16 -3.65
N VAL A 584 -16.11 15.35 -2.59
CA VAL A 584 -15.82 14.77 -1.28
C VAL A 584 -15.89 13.25 -1.35
N GLU A 585 -16.89 12.67 -2.02
CA GLU A 585 -17.00 11.22 -2.21
C GLU A 585 -15.81 10.66 -2.98
N SER A 586 -15.39 11.35 -4.05
CA SER A 586 -14.20 11.01 -4.82
C SER A 586 -12.94 11.02 -3.96
N TRP A 587 -12.75 12.04 -3.11
CA TRP A 587 -11.60 12.14 -2.21
C TRP A 587 -11.65 11.08 -1.10
N VAL A 588 -12.78 10.90 -0.42
CA VAL A 588 -12.91 9.93 0.68
C VAL A 588 -12.78 8.48 0.17
N SER A 589 -13.21 8.21 -1.06
CA SER A 589 -13.07 6.89 -1.69
C SER A 589 -11.67 6.61 -2.25
N ASP A 590 -10.81 7.64 -2.35
CA ASP A 590 -9.44 7.49 -2.81
C ASP A 590 -8.56 6.94 -1.66
N PRO A 591 -8.00 5.73 -1.78
CA PRO A 591 -7.15 5.16 -0.73
C PRO A 591 -5.87 5.98 -0.47
N GLY A 592 -5.47 6.85 -1.41
CA GLY A 592 -4.37 7.81 -1.26
C GLY A 592 -4.74 9.09 -0.50
N VAL A 593 -5.99 9.26 -0.08
CA VAL A 593 -6.45 10.42 0.69
C VAL A 593 -6.61 10.03 2.16
N VAL A 594 -5.90 10.73 3.04
CA VAL A 594 -5.97 10.44 4.47
C VAL A 594 -7.16 11.16 5.10
N THR A 595 -8.08 10.40 5.68
CA THR A 595 -9.30 10.96 6.30
C THR A 595 -9.23 10.88 7.82
N THR A 596 -9.60 11.95 8.53
CA THR A 596 -9.77 11.93 9.99
C THR A 596 -10.91 12.83 10.45
N GLU A 597 -11.55 12.44 11.54
CA GLU A 597 -12.57 13.26 12.19
C GLU A 597 -11.94 14.29 13.13
N ILE A 598 -12.47 15.52 13.12
CA ILE A 598 -12.01 16.62 13.97
C ILE A 598 -13.17 17.28 14.72
N SER A 599 -12.85 17.99 15.82
CA SER A 599 -13.86 18.75 16.57
C SER A 599 -14.32 19.98 15.80
N LYS A 600 -15.51 20.49 16.14
CA LYS A 600 -16.02 21.76 15.60
C LYS A 600 -15.09 22.93 15.92
N GLY A 601 -14.49 22.96 17.11
CA GLY A 601 -13.51 23.96 17.51
C GLY A 601 -12.28 23.91 16.60
N MET A 602 -11.73 22.72 16.37
CA MET A 602 -10.59 22.50 15.49
C MET A 602 -10.90 22.86 14.03
N PHE A 603 -12.09 22.52 13.51
CA PHE A 603 -12.51 22.89 12.16
C PHE A 603 -12.61 24.41 11.98
N THR A 604 -13.29 25.09 12.92
CA THR A 604 -13.55 26.53 12.81
C THR A 604 -12.26 27.35 12.95
N ASN A 605 -11.43 27.05 13.96
CA ASN A 605 -10.18 27.75 14.18
C ASN A 605 -9.13 27.40 13.13
N GLY A 606 -9.05 26.12 12.72
CA GLY A 606 -8.20 25.69 11.62
C GLY A 606 -8.54 26.39 10.30
N LEU A 607 -9.83 26.48 9.95
CA LEU A 607 -10.27 27.21 8.76
C LEU A 607 -9.95 28.70 8.85
N ALA A 608 -10.21 29.35 10.00
CA ALA A 608 -9.88 30.76 10.20
C ALA A 608 -8.36 31.01 10.10
N HIS A 609 -7.55 30.08 10.62
CA HIS A 609 -6.09 30.11 10.48
C HIS A 609 -5.65 29.99 9.02
N LEU A 610 -6.20 29.04 8.26
CA LEU A 610 -5.89 28.90 6.84
C LEU A 610 -6.34 30.12 6.01
N GLN A 611 -7.48 30.71 6.32
CA GLN A 611 -7.94 31.96 5.69
C GLN A 611 -7.00 33.12 6.01
N LYS A 612 -6.55 33.24 7.27
CA LYS A 612 -5.55 34.24 7.69
C LYS A 612 -4.22 34.04 6.98
N MET A 613 -3.73 32.81 6.86
CA MET A 613 -2.48 32.52 6.15
C MET A 613 -2.61 32.73 4.64
N SER A 614 -3.79 32.53 4.06
CA SER A 614 -4.07 32.80 2.63
C SER A 614 -3.92 34.29 2.29
N GLN A 615 -4.16 35.19 3.25
CA GLN A 615 -3.93 36.63 3.04
C GLN A 615 -2.47 36.98 2.74
N LYS A 616 -1.51 36.13 3.14
CA LYS A 616 -0.09 36.27 2.81
C LYS A 616 0.24 35.93 1.34
N VAL A 617 -0.67 35.24 0.65
CA VAL A 617 -0.57 34.98 -0.80
C VAL A 617 -1.16 36.21 -1.54
N PRO A 618 -0.52 36.70 -2.62
CA PRO A 618 -1.08 37.81 -3.39
C PRO A 618 -2.47 37.49 -3.92
N GLU A 619 -3.37 38.48 -3.91
CA GLU A 619 -4.81 38.30 -4.17
C GLU A 619 -5.10 37.53 -5.48
N TYR A 620 -4.37 37.85 -6.55
CA TYR A 620 -4.52 37.20 -7.86
C TYR A 620 -4.21 35.69 -7.84
N PHE A 621 -3.43 35.21 -6.87
CA PHE A 621 -3.03 33.81 -6.73
C PHE A 621 -3.71 33.11 -5.55
N ARG A 622 -4.63 33.77 -4.84
CA ARG A 622 -5.30 33.17 -3.67
C ARG A 622 -6.28 32.07 -4.04
N ASN A 623 -6.78 32.03 -5.27
CA ASN A 623 -7.78 31.06 -5.70
C ASN A 623 -7.32 30.35 -6.98
N THR A 624 -7.46 29.03 -7.00
CA THR A 624 -7.17 28.20 -8.18
C THR A 624 -8.11 27.00 -8.21
N ASN A 625 -8.80 26.78 -9.33
CA ASN A 625 -9.70 25.65 -9.54
C ASN A 625 -10.72 25.38 -8.40
N GLY A 626 -11.24 26.45 -7.78
CA GLY A 626 -12.19 26.34 -6.66
C GLY A 626 -11.55 26.08 -5.29
N TYR A 627 -10.22 26.06 -5.20
CA TYR A 627 -9.46 25.96 -3.95
C TYR A 627 -8.80 27.29 -3.58
N CYS A 628 -8.66 27.53 -2.28
CA CYS A 628 -7.90 28.63 -1.73
C CYS A 628 -6.43 28.21 -1.48
N VAL A 629 -5.47 28.99 -1.95
CA VAL A 629 -4.04 28.82 -1.68
C VAL A 629 -3.70 29.41 -0.31
N SER A 630 -2.98 28.65 0.52
CA SER A 630 -2.55 29.10 1.85
C SER A 630 -1.21 28.49 2.25
N TYR A 631 -0.71 28.93 3.40
CA TYR A 631 0.43 28.32 4.09
C TYR A 631 -0.06 27.69 5.40
N LEU A 632 0.42 26.49 5.73
CA LEU A 632 0.03 25.81 6.97
C LEU A 632 0.57 26.54 8.20
N LYS A 633 1.81 27.02 8.14
CA LYS A 633 2.48 27.86 9.14
C LYS A 633 3.58 28.68 8.45
N VAL A 634 3.90 29.87 8.98
CA VAL A 634 4.89 30.82 8.43
C VAL A 634 5.67 31.51 9.53
#